data_AF-A0A076MQX2-F1
#
_entry.id   AF-A0A076MQX2-F1
#
_cell.length_a   1.000
_cell.length_b   1.000
_cell.length_c   1.000
_cell.angle_alpha   90.00
_cell.angle_beta   90.00
_cell.angle_gamma   90.00
#
_symmetry.space_group_name_H-M   'P 1'
#
loop_
_entity.id
_entity.type
_entity.pdbx_description
1 polymer ?
#
loop_
_entity_poly.entity_id
_entity_poly.type
_entity_poly.pdbx_seq_one_letter_code
_entity_poly.pdbx_strand_id
1 'polypeptide(L)'
;MWRLDGDFEGTAELHIPGGTSAGSETLTLTSGQIGPQEEEFFGQSHCHWLAAAMSCMTGWELVGVKLYYPGQGWTAVHTAVATPDGAVLDIYGRHDSLDAFAERYRKLTGLEVEVRRLPREELFHDHLTTTDSRLIDDPLWWTRTDSDRRMPALYQHYARLVLTKAGHEVPEHCRPAPSPDANGTQTPPPPSTTATTTTTAGGTPAMSSIEEIRAVLAGSNEQAEGVLGALGQASQAVSEIQGRLHSVAGGSSQAPVQEALSLYAELRDTVEKLMGMVAAARSAVETYATSL
;
A
#
# COMPACT_ATOMS: atom_id res chain seq x y z
N MET A 1 -8.30 -28.13 -9.57
CA MET A 1 -9.06 -26.88 -9.39
C MET A 1 -8.69 -26.32 -8.04
N TRP A 2 -8.09 -25.13 -8.02
CA TRP A 2 -7.56 -24.52 -6.81
C TRP A 2 -8.69 -23.96 -5.95
N ARG A 3 -8.55 -24.01 -4.63
CA ARG A 3 -9.52 -23.40 -3.70
C ARG A 3 -9.12 -21.95 -3.43
N LEU A 4 -9.90 -21.03 -3.98
CA LEU A 4 -9.82 -19.58 -3.74
C LEU A 4 -11.02 -19.13 -2.89
N ASP A 5 -11.45 -20.00 -1.96
CA ASP A 5 -12.62 -19.85 -1.10
C ASP A 5 -12.29 -19.23 0.26
N GLY A 6 -11.02 -18.92 0.51
CA GLY A 6 -10.58 -18.24 1.73
C GLY A 6 -11.14 -16.82 1.76
N ASP A 7 -11.64 -16.40 2.92
CA ASP A 7 -12.19 -15.07 3.12
C ASP A 7 -11.80 -14.53 4.49
N PHE A 8 -12.07 -13.25 4.69
CA PHE A 8 -11.75 -12.55 5.92
C PHE A 8 -12.96 -11.70 6.36
N GLU A 9 -13.33 -11.83 7.64
CA GLU A 9 -14.40 -11.07 8.28
C GLU A 9 -13.83 -10.24 9.44
N GLY A 10 -14.41 -9.06 9.70
CA GLY A 10 -14.00 -8.17 10.78
C GLY A 10 -12.81 -7.28 10.43
N THR A 11 -11.87 -7.16 11.36
CA THR A 11 -10.66 -6.32 11.23
C THR A 11 -9.38 -7.15 11.33
N ALA A 12 -8.37 -6.77 10.55
CA ALA A 12 -7.05 -7.38 10.54
C ALA A 12 -6.02 -6.30 10.83
N GLU A 13 -5.39 -6.40 11.99
CA GLU A 13 -4.26 -5.55 12.35
C GLU A 13 -2.98 -6.13 11.75
N LEU A 14 -2.28 -5.32 10.96
CA LEU A 14 -1.04 -5.65 10.27
C LEU A 14 0.06 -4.72 10.75
N HIS A 15 1.21 -5.30 11.05
CA HIS A 15 2.43 -4.55 11.36
C HIS A 15 3.31 -4.45 10.11
N ILE A 16 3.73 -3.24 9.76
CA ILE A 16 4.55 -2.94 8.58
C ILE A 16 5.87 -2.37 9.07
N PRO A 17 6.93 -3.20 9.17
CA PRO A 17 8.25 -2.73 9.58
C PRO A 17 8.75 -1.63 8.65
N GLY A 18 9.17 -0.50 9.24
CA GLY A 18 9.60 0.68 8.48
C GLY A 18 8.48 1.68 8.19
N GLY A 19 7.25 1.38 8.60
CA GLY A 19 6.11 2.28 8.48
C GLY A 19 5.51 2.34 7.09
N THR A 20 4.33 2.92 7.05
CA THR A 20 3.56 3.21 5.85
C THR A 20 3.97 4.57 5.26
N SER A 21 3.42 4.95 4.11
CA SER A 21 3.68 6.28 3.53
C SER A 21 3.16 7.44 4.39
N ALA A 22 2.15 7.16 5.22
CA ALA A 22 1.64 8.04 6.27
C ALA A 22 2.45 7.98 7.57
N GLY A 23 3.48 7.13 7.67
CA GLY A 23 4.35 6.99 8.84
C GLY A 23 3.80 6.10 9.95
N SER A 24 2.65 5.44 9.77
CA SER A 24 2.14 4.45 10.74
C SER A 24 2.83 3.11 10.56
N GLU A 25 3.24 2.46 11.66
CA GLU A 25 3.76 1.08 11.65
C GLU A 25 2.65 0.01 11.72
N THR A 26 1.41 0.44 11.94
CA THR A 26 0.26 -0.47 12.08
C THR A 26 -0.86 -0.01 11.14
N LEU A 27 -1.43 -0.97 10.41
CA LEU A 27 -2.65 -0.78 9.63
C LEU A 27 -3.74 -1.72 10.12
N THR A 28 -4.98 -1.24 10.10
CA THR A 28 -6.19 -2.02 10.37
C THR A 28 -7.00 -2.12 9.08
N LEU A 29 -6.95 -3.29 8.46
CA LEU A 29 -7.78 -3.58 7.29
C LEU A 29 -9.17 -4.01 7.74
N THR A 30 -10.21 -3.43 7.14
CA THR A 30 -11.61 -3.75 7.47
C THR A 30 -12.29 -4.47 6.32
N SER A 31 -12.85 -5.64 6.61
CA SER A 31 -13.59 -6.45 5.65
C SER A 31 -14.74 -5.66 5.01
N GLY A 32 -14.89 -5.76 3.69
CA GLY A 32 -15.95 -5.10 2.92
C GLY A 32 -15.72 -3.61 2.63
N GLN A 33 -14.64 -3.01 3.13
CA GLN A 33 -14.30 -1.61 2.90
C GLN A 33 -13.08 -1.49 2.00
N ILE A 34 -13.04 -0.49 1.11
CA ILE A 34 -11.78 -0.02 0.52
C ILE A 34 -11.71 1.45 0.88
N GLY A 35 -10.80 1.81 1.79
CA GLY A 35 -10.52 3.18 2.20
C GLY A 35 -9.02 3.45 2.26
N PRO A 36 -8.61 4.52 2.96
CA PRO A 36 -7.21 4.97 2.93
C PRO A 36 -6.19 3.92 3.37
N GLN A 37 -6.53 3.09 4.37
CA GLN A 37 -5.60 2.07 4.89
C GLN A 37 -5.43 0.90 3.92
N GLU A 38 -6.51 0.46 3.27
CA GLU A 38 -6.47 -0.56 2.23
C GLU A 38 -5.73 -0.06 0.98
N GLU A 39 -6.01 1.18 0.58
CA GLU A 39 -5.33 1.86 -0.52
C GLU A 39 -3.83 2.05 -0.26
N GLU A 40 -3.46 2.37 0.97
CA GLU A 40 -2.05 2.46 1.37
C GLU A 40 -1.38 1.09 1.33
N PHE A 41 -2.00 0.08 1.94
CA PHE A 41 -1.44 -1.27 1.99
C PHE A 41 -1.28 -1.91 0.61
N PHE A 42 -2.35 -1.93 -0.17
CA PHE A 42 -2.34 -2.57 -1.50
C PHE A 42 -1.83 -1.66 -2.60
N GLY A 43 -1.77 -0.35 -2.39
CA GLY A 43 -1.23 0.59 -3.38
C GLY A 43 0.27 0.78 -3.27
N GLN A 44 0.87 0.55 -2.10
CA GLN A 44 2.30 0.79 -1.87
C GLN A 44 3.13 -0.49 -1.79
N SER A 45 2.69 -1.49 -1.00
CA SER A 45 3.56 -2.63 -0.67
C SER A 45 3.03 -3.98 -1.15
N HIS A 46 1.71 -4.15 -1.24
CA HIS A 46 1.10 -5.44 -1.60
C HIS A 46 0.37 -5.46 -2.97
N CYS A 47 0.65 -4.48 -3.84
CA CYS A 47 0.00 -4.35 -5.15
C CYS A 47 0.17 -5.60 -6.03
N HIS A 48 1.36 -6.20 -6.07
CA HIS A 48 1.64 -7.37 -6.89
C HIS A 48 0.82 -8.60 -6.48
N TRP A 49 0.61 -8.81 -5.17
CA TRP A 49 -0.19 -9.92 -4.65
C TRP A 49 -1.68 -9.74 -4.92
N LEU A 50 -2.19 -8.52 -4.72
CA LEU A 50 -3.59 -8.21 -5.02
C LEU A 50 -3.87 -8.37 -6.52
N ALA A 51 -3.00 -7.82 -7.38
CA ALA A 51 -3.13 -7.97 -8.82
C ALA A 51 -3.02 -9.43 -9.28
N ALA A 52 -2.11 -10.21 -8.68
CA ALA A 52 -2.00 -11.64 -8.96
C ALA A 52 -3.25 -12.41 -8.54
N ALA A 53 -3.85 -12.09 -7.38
CA ALA A 53 -5.10 -12.68 -6.94
C ALA A 53 -6.24 -12.36 -7.92
N MET A 54 -6.38 -11.10 -8.35
CA MET A 54 -7.37 -10.69 -9.37
C MET A 54 -7.14 -11.44 -10.69
N SER A 55 -5.90 -11.46 -11.20
CA SER A 55 -5.53 -12.15 -12.43
C SER A 55 -5.82 -13.65 -12.35
N CYS A 56 -5.58 -14.30 -11.20
CA CYS A 56 -5.91 -15.71 -11.00
C CYS A 56 -7.41 -15.98 -11.01
N MET A 57 -8.21 -15.07 -10.44
CA MET A 57 -9.67 -15.22 -10.42
C MET A 57 -10.27 -15.02 -11.81
N THR A 58 -9.76 -14.08 -12.60
CA THR A 58 -10.40 -13.64 -13.84
C THR A 58 -9.72 -14.13 -15.11
N GLY A 59 -8.47 -14.57 -15.03
CA GLY A 59 -7.61 -14.84 -16.19
C GLY A 59 -7.10 -13.57 -16.89
N TRP A 60 -7.25 -12.39 -16.28
CA TRP A 60 -6.84 -11.12 -16.87
C TRP A 60 -5.33 -10.93 -16.85
N GLU A 61 -4.82 -10.18 -17.82
CA GLU A 61 -3.39 -9.87 -17.93
C GLU A 61 -2.96 -8.91 -16.83
N LEU A 62 -1.73 -9.07 -16.33
CA LEU A 62 -1.14 -8.14 -15.37
C LEU A 62 -0.67 -6.88 -16.10
N VAL A 63 -0.72 -5.75 -15.41
CA VAL A 63 -0.21 -4.45 -15.87
C VAL A 63 0.78 -3.92 -14.85
N GLY A 64 1.98 -3.59 -15.30
CA GLY A 64 3.03 -2.99 -14.48
C GLY A 64 3.14 -1.49 -14.71
N VAL A 65 3.52 -0.78 -13.65
CA VAL A 65 3.90 0.63 -13.70
C VAL A 65 5.35 0.75 -13.27
N LYS A 66 6.17 1.38 -14.12
CA LYS A 66 7.54 1.79 -13.78
C LYS A 66 7.66 3.31 -13.83
N LEU A 67 8.44 3.86 -12.91
CA LEU A 67 8.83 5.27 -12.90
C LEU A 67 10.32 5.39 -13.19
N TYR A 68 10.70 6.41 -13.95
CA TYR A 68 12.12 6.72 -14.16
C TYR A 68 12.62 7.67 -13.09
N TYR A 69 13.55 7.19 -12.26
CA TYR A 69 14.24 7.99 -11.26
C TYR A 69 15.65 8.35 -11.75
N PRO A 70 16.00 9.64 -11.88
CA PRO A 70 17.34 10.05 -12.27
C PRO A 70 18.40 9.44 -11.35
N GLY A 71 19.36 8.71 -11.93
CA GLY A 71 20.44 8.03 -11.20
C GLY A 71 20.13 6.61 -10.73
N GLN A 72 18.86 6.21 -10.65
CA GLN A 72 18.44 4.84 -10.30
C GLN A 72 17.89 4.07 -11.52
N GLY A 73 17.35 4.77 -12.52
CA GLY A 73 16.76 4.18 -13.71
C GLY A 73 15.27 3.87 -13.54
N TRP A 74 14.77 2.91 -14.31
CA TRP A 74 13.38 2.47 -14.25
C TRP A 74 13.13 1.58 -13.03
N THR A 75 12.24 2.00 -12.16
CA THR A 75 11.85 1.28 -10.94
C THR A 75 10.38 0.88 -11.03
N ALA A 76 10.08 -0.40 -10.82
CA ALA A 76 8.72 -0.89 -10.64
C ALA A 76 8.09 -0.28 -9.38
N VAL A 77 6.89 0.28 -9.51
CA VAL A 77 6.19 0.93 -8.38
C VAL A 77 4.80 0.40 -8.12
N HIS A 78 4.16 -0.23 -9.11
CA HIS A 78 2.79 -0.72 -8.94
C HIS A 78 2.43 -1.83 -9.92
N THR A 79 1.41 -2.62 -9.58
CA THR A 79 0.83 -3.62 -10.48
C THR A 79 -0.68 -3.66 -10.35
N ALA A 80 -1.35 -3.87 -11.49
CA ALA A 80 -2.78 -3.89 -11.67
C ALA A 80 -3.18 -5.03 -12.63
N VAL A 81 -4.45 -5.10 -13.02
CA VAL A 81 -4.94 -6.02 -14.07
C VAL A 81 -5.57 -5.26 -15.24
N ALA A 82 -5.39 -5.77 -16.46
CA ALA A 82 -6.07 -5.27 -17.66
C ALA A 82 -7.37 -6.06 -17.88
N THR A 83 -8.48 -5.35 -17.83
CA THR A 83 -9.80 -5.92 -18.12
C THR A 83 -9.98 -6.17 -19.64
N PRO A 84 -10.92 -7.05 -20.06
CA PRO A 84 -11.07 -7.43 -21.46
C PRO A 84 -11.43 -6.28 -22.41
N ASP A 85 -12.06 -5.22 -21.90
CA ASP A 85 -12.41 -4.02 -22.68
C ASP A 85 -11.26 -3.00 -22.76
N GLY A 86 -10.09 -3.31 -22.19
CA GLY A 86 -8.88 -2.51 -22.27
C GLY A 86 -8.66 -1.53 -21.11
N ALA A 87 -9.60 -1.42 -20.18
CA ALA A 87 -9.40 -0.65 -18.94
C ALA A 87 -8.44 -1.36 -17.98
N VAL A 88 -7.88 -0.58 -17.05
CA VAL A 88 -7.01 -1.08 -15.97
C VAL A 88 -7.78 -1.03 -14.66
N LEU A 89 -7.63 -2.05 -13.82
CA LEU A 89 -8.28 -2.13 -12.51
C LEU A 89 -7.25 -2.41 -11.42
N ASP A 90 -7.27 -1.61 -10.36
CA ASP A 90 -6.45 -1.76 -9.16
C ASP A 90 -7.20 -1.36 -7.89
N ILE A 91 -6.49 -1.24 -6.76
CA ILE A 91 -7.10 -0.87 -5.47
C ILE A 91 -7.77 0.51 -5.51
N TYR A 92 -7.28 1.42 -6.37
CA TYR A 92 -7.82 2.77 -6.51
C TYR A 92 -9.03 2.84 -7.46
N GLY A 93 -9.44 1.69 -8.02
CA GLY A 93 -10.59 1.56 -8.89
C GLY A 93 -10.20 1.40 -10.36
N ARG A 94 -11.15 1.76 -11.23
CA ARG A 94 -11.07 1.52 -12.67
C ARG A 94 -10.51 2.75 -13.39
N HIS A 95 -9.61 2.50 -14.34
CA HIS A 95 -9.02 3.49 -15.23
C HIS A 95 -9.35 3.12 -16.66
N ASP A 96 -9.89 4.05 -17.45
CA ASP A 96 -10.48 3.75 -18.76
C ASP A 96 -9.52 3.12 -19.79
N SER A 97 -8.21 3.32 -19.60
CA SER A 97 -7.17 2.79 -20.48
C SER A 97 -5.81 2.75 -19.77
N LEU A 98 -4.83 2.10 -20.41
CA LEU A 98 -3.42 2.16 -19.99
C LEU A 98 -2.89 3.61 -19.95
N ASP A 99 -3.32 4.46 -20.90
CA ASP A 99 -2.90 5.87 -20.95
C ASP A 99 -3.49 6.68 -19.80
N ALA A 100 -4.77 6.47 -19.48
CA ALA A 100 -5.42 7.11 -18.32
C ALA A 100 -4.73 6.71 -17.01
N PHE A 101 -4.36 5.43 -16.92
CA PHE A 101 -3.61 4.91 -15.78
C PHE A 101 -2.20 5.51 -15.68
N ALA A 102 -1.46 5.58 -16.79
CA ALA A 102 -0.15 6.22 -16.84
C ALA A 102 -0.22 7.70 -16.45
N GLU A 103 -1.23 8.42 -16.94
CA GLU A 103 -1.43 9.84 -16.66
C GLU A 103 -1.68 10.12 -15.18
N ARG A 104 -2.39 9.23 -14.48
CA ARG A 104 -2.54 9.32 -13.02
C ARG A 104 -1.17 9.35 -12.32
N TYR A 105 -0.27 8.44 -12.68
CA TYR A 105 1.07 8.38 -12.09
C TYR A 105 1.95 9.57 -12.49
N ARG A 106 1.86 10.06 -13.73
CA ARG A 106 2.58 11.28 -14.16
C ARG A 106 2.16 12.48 -13.32
N LYS A 107 0.86 12.65 -13.11
CA LYS A 107 0.31 13.75 -12.28
C LYS A 107 0.74 13.62 -10.82
N LEU A 108 0.75 12.41 -10.28
CA LEU A 108 1.09 12.17 -8.88
C LEU A 108 2.58 12.41 -8.60
N THR A 109 3.46 12.06 -9.54
CA THR A 109 4.91 11.98 -9.28
C THR A 109 5.74 13.02 -10.03
N GLY A 110 5.24 13.55 -11.15
CA GLY A 110 6.01 14.41 -12.05
C GLY A 110 7.14 13.68 -12.80
N LEU A 111 7.22 12.35 -12.69
CA LEU A 111 8.26 11.53 -13.31
C LEU A 111 7.82 10.99 -14.66
N GLU A 112 8.78 10.49 -15.44
CA GLU A 112 8.45 9.67 -16.62
C GLU A 112 7.86 8.34 -16.16
N VAL A 113 6.78 7.93 -16.84
CA VAL A 113 6.00 6.75 -16.49
C VAL A 113 5.92 5.81 -17.67
N GLU A 114 6.28 4.55 -17.45
CA GLU A 114 6.03 3.45 -18.37
C GLU A 114 4.94 2.56 -17.78
N VAL A 115 3.87 2.35 -18.56
CA VAL A 115 2.81 1.39 -18.23
C VAL A 115 2.73 0.38 -19.35
N ARG A 116 2.75 -0.90 -19.00
CA ARG A 116 2.56 -1.97 -19.98
C ARG A 116 2.00 -3.23 -19.36
N ARG A 117 1.45 -4.07 -20.24
CA ARG A 117 1.06 -5.42 -19.89
C ARG A 117 2.31 -6.26 -19.64
N LEU A 118 2.27 -7.05 -18.59
CA LEU A 118 3.38 -7.88 -18.15
C LEU A 118 3.03 -9.35 -18.36
N PRO A 119 3.84 -10.11 -19.12
CA PRO A 119 3.93 -11.55 -18.94
C PRO A 119 4.24 -11.86 -17.48
N ARG A 120 3.75 -13.01 -17.00
CA ARG A 120 3.95 -13.40 -15.59
C ARG A 120 5.43 -13.46 -15.24
N GLU A 121 6.24 -14.02 -16.12
CA GLU A 121 7.68 -14.21 -15.93
C GLU A 121 8.40 -12.88 -15.67
N GLU A 122 7.94 -11.82 -16.32
CA GLU A 122 8.52 -10.49 -16.17
C GLU A 122 8.15 -9.81 -14.85
N LEU A 123 6.98 -10.13 -14.27
CA LEU A 123 6.65 -9.67 -12.91
C LEU A 123 7.73 -10.13 -11.91
N PHE A 124 8.17 -11.38 -12.01
CA PHE A 124 9.16 -11.94 -11.08
C PHE A 124 10.56 -11.37 -11.26
N HIS A 125 10.97 -11.06 -12.50
CA HIS A 125 12.31 -10.55 -12.75
C HIS A 125 12.44 -9.05 -12.48
N ASP A 126 11.41 -8.27 -12.83
CA ASP A 126 11.51 -6.82 -12.85
C ASP A 126 10.79 -6.12 -11.69
N HIS A 127 9.79 -6.78 -11.08
CA HIS A 127 8.91 -6.15 -10.09
C HIS A 127 9.02 -6.78 -8.70
N LEU A 128 9.40 -8.06 -8.61
CA LEU A 128 9.59 -8.75 -7.34
C LEU A 128 11.09 -8.92 -7.05
N THR A 129 11.62 -8.15 -6.11
CA THR A 129 13.05 -8.15 -5.79
C THR A 129 13.53 -9.39 -5.00
N THR A 130 12.62 -10.21 -4.48
CA THR A 130 12.95 -11.24 -3.47
C THR A 130 12.27 -12.60 -3.66
N THR A 131 11.63 -12.87 -4.80
CA THR A 131 10.84 -14.10 -4.93
C THR A 131 11.69 -15.31 -5.39
N ASP A 132 11.44 -16.48 -4.78
CA ASP A 132 12.04 -17.74 -5.20
C ASP A 132 11.69 -18.01 -6.67
N SER A 133 12.71 -18.08 -7.53
CA SER A 133 12.59 -18.39 -8.96
C SER A 133 11.77 -19.66 -9.27
N ARG A 134 11.66 -20.60 -8.33
CA ARG A 134 10.84 -21.81 -8.48
C ARG A 134 9.34 -21.52 -8.51
N LEU A 135 8.92 -20.32 -8.09
CA LEU A 135 7.52 -19.91 -8.06
C LEU A 135 7.05 -19.24 -9.35
N ILE A 136 7.95 -18.96 -10.31
CA ILE A 136 7.62 -18.25 -11.56
C ILE A 136 6.49 -18.96 -12.33
N ASP A 137 6.57 -20.29 -12.43
CA ASP A 137 5.59 -21.12 -13.14
C ASP A 137 4.35 -21.45 -12.31
N ASP A 138 4.32 -21.09 -11.02
CA ASP A 138 3.20 -21.38 -10.14
C ASP A 138 2.14 -20.28 -10.24
N PRO A 139 0.94 -20.54 -10.80
CA PRO A 139 -0.11 -19.54 -10.84
C PRO A 139 -0.55 -19.06 -9.45
N LEU A 140 -0.28 -19.83 -8.39
CA LEU A 140 -0.63 -19.50 -7.01
C LEU A 140 0.58 -19.07 -6.17
N TRP A 141 1.67 -18.64 -6.79
CA TRP A 141 2.87 -18.19 -6.09
C TRP A 141 2.56 -17.22 -4.93
N TRP A 142 1.63 -16.29 -5.14
CA TRP A 142 1.22 -15.25 -4.20
C TRP A 142 0.57 -15.82 -2.93
N THR A 143 0.10 -17.08 -2.95
CA THR A 143 -0.39 -17.77 -1.75
C THR A 143 0.71 -18.39 -0.89
N ARG A 144 1.96 -18.43 -1.40
CA ARG A 144 3.07 -19.19 -0.81
C ARG A 144 4.24 -18.33 -0.35
N THR A 145 4.28 -17.07 -0.74
CA THR A 145 5.39 -16.16 -0.43
C THR A 145 5.31 -15.56 0.96
N ASP A 146 4.13 -15.55 1.59
CA ASP A 146 3.96 -14.93 2.91
C ASP A 146 4.07 -15.96 4.03
N SER A 147 4.77 -15.57 5.10
CA SER A 147 4.85 -16.35 6.33
C SER A 147 3.54 -16.32 7.13
N ASP A 148 2.75 -15.25 6.97
CA ASP A 148 1.45 -15.12 7.59
C ASP A 148 0.36 -15.79 6.72
N ARG A 149 -0.18 -16.89 7.25
CA ARG A 149 -1.22 -17.69 6.59
C ARG A 149 -2.54 -16.93 6.36
N ARG A 150 -2.72 -15.76 6.98
CA ARG A 150 -3.90 -14.90 6.80
C ARG A 150 -3.84 -14.09 5.49
N MET A 151 -2.64 -13.81 5.00
CA MET A 151 -2.43 -12.91 3.85
C MET A 151 -3.11 -13.39 2.56
N PRO A 152 -3.07 -14.69 2.20
CA PRO A 152 -3.81 -15.18 1.03
C PRO A 152 -5.32 -14.93 1.12
N ALA A 153 -5.92 -15.04 2.31
CA ALA A 153 -7.35 -14.77 2.51
C ALA A 153 -7.67 -13.27 2.37
N LEU A 154 -6.79 -12.40 2.88
CA LEU A 154 -6.89 -10.95 2.66
C LEU A 154 -6.82 -10.61 1.17
N TYR A 155 -5.83 -11.13 0.45
CA TYR A 155 -5.69 -10.89 -0.99
C TYR A 155 -6.94 -11.34 -1.77
N GLN A 156 -7.47 -12.53 -1.45
CA GLN A 156 -8.71 -13.03 -2.07
C GLN A 156 -9.91 -12.15 -1.74
N HIS A 157 -10.08 -11.76 -0.48
CA HIS A 157 -11.15 -10.88 -0.05
C HIS A 157 -11.15 -9.55 -0.82
N TYR A 158 -10.01 -8.87 -0.83
CA TYR A 158 -9.87 -7.57 -1.48
C TYR A 158 -9.93 -7.65 -3.01
N ALA A 159 -9.41 -8.72 -3.62
CA ALA A 159 -9.57 -8.95 -5.06
C ALA A 159 -11.06 -9.04 -5.45
N ARG A 160 -11.86 -9.81 -4.68
CA ARG A 160 -13.32 -9.88 -4.90
C ARG A 160 -14.01 -8.54 -4.71
N LEU A 161 -13.60 -7.77 -3.69
CA LEU A 161 -14.19 -6.48 -3.39
C LEU A 161 -13.90 -5.46 -4.51
N VAL A 162 -12.66 -5.39 -5.00
CA VAL A 162 -12.26 -4.54 -6.14
C VAL A 162 -13.05 -4.91 -7.39
N LEU A 163 -13.10 -6.20 -7.74
CA LEU A 163 -13.86 -6.69 -8.89
C LEU A 163 -15.34 -6.34 -8.81
N THR A 164 -15.96 -6.60 -7.65
CA THR A 164 -17.40 -6.36 -7.43
C THR A 164 -17.72 -4.87 -7.47
N LYS A 165 -16.90 -4.02 -6.83
CA LYS A 165 -17.09 -2.55 -6.87
C LYS A 165 -16.96 -1.98 -8.28
N ALA A 166 -16.12 -2.59 -9.13
CA ALA A 166 -16.00 -2.23 -10.53
C ALA A 166 -17.11 -2.82 -11.43
N GLY A 167 -18.08 -3.54 -10.86
CA GLY A 167 -19.21 -4.11 -11.59
C GLY A 167 -18.91 -5.44 -12.29
N HIS A 168 -17.83 -6.11 -11.93
CA HIS A 168 -17.48 -7.42 -12.48
C HIS A 168 -17.97 -8.56 -11.60
N GLU A 169 -18.53 -9.60 -12.23
CA GLU A 169 -18.92 -10.81 -11.53
C GLU A 169 -17.70 -11.64 -11.13
N VAL A 170 -17.61 -11.98 -9.84
CA VAL A 170 -16.62 -12.94 -9.35
C VAL A 170 -17.05 -14.36 -9.73
N PRO A 171 -16.19 -15.15 -10.41
CA PRO A 171 -16.50 -16.53 -10.79
C PRO A 171 -16.90 -17.37 -9.58
N GLU A 172 -17.87 -18.26 -9.78
CA GLU A 172 -18.48 -19.03 -8.68
C GLU A 172 -17.45 -19.80 -7.84
N HIS A 173 -16.45 -20.38 -8.48
CA HIS A 173 -15.37 -21.13 -7.80
C HIS A 173 -14.38 -20.26 -7.00
N CYS A 174 -14.44 -18.94 -7.16
CA CYS A 174 -13.66 -17.97 -6.40
C CYS A 174 -14.49 -17.29 -5.30
N ARG A 175 -15.80 -17.60 -5.19
CA ARG A 175 -16.63 -17.03 -4.13
C ARG A 175 -16.27 -17.67 -2.78
N PRO A 176 -16.39 -16.93 -1.67
CA PRO A 176 -16.23 -17.49 -0.34
C PRO A 176 -17.12 -18.72 -0.16
N ALA A 177 -16.62 -19.73 0.55
CA ALA A 177 -17.51 -20.80 1.00
C ALA A 177 -18.60 -20.19 1.92
N PRO A 178 -19.86 -20.64 1.83
CA PRO A 178 -20.89 -20.18 2.75
C PRO A 178 -20.43 -20.44 4.18
N SER A 179 -20.38 -19.40 5.01
CA SER A 179 -20.05 -19.58 6.43
C SER A 179 -21.14 -20.45 7.09
N PRO A 180 -20.79 -21.60 7.68
CA PRO A 180 -21.77 -22.51 8.28
C PRO A 180 -22.57 -21.86 9.42
N ASP A 181 -22.07 -20.78 10.01
CA ASP A 181 -22.64 -20.14 11.20
C ASP A 181 -23.68 -19.03 10.89
N ALA A 182 -23.80 -18.58 9.63
CA ALA A 182 -24.74 -17.52 9.28
C ALA A 182 -26.23 -17.93 9.29
N ASN A 183 -26.52 -19.24 9.35
CA ASN A 183 -27.89 -19.78 9.35
C ASN A 183 -28.44 -20.12 10.75
N GLY A 184 -27.69 -19.86 11.84
CA GLY A 184 -28.02 -20.33 13.19
C GLY A 184 -28.90 -19.40 14.04
N THR A 185 -29.00 -18.11 13.73
CA THR A 185 -29.74 -17.18 14.58
C THR A 185 -31.16 -16.98 14.04
N GLN A 186 -32.04 -17.95 14.29
CA GLN A 186 -33.48 -17.73 14.22
C GLN A 186 -33.84 -16.54 15.13
N THR A 187 -34.10 -15.39 14.50
CA THR A 187 -34.66 -14.23 15.17
C THR A 187 -36.06 -14.61 15.68
N PRO A 188 -36.38 -14.47 16.97
CA PRO A 188 -37.76 -14.56 17.43
C PRO A 188 -38.60 -13.48 16.72
N PRO A 189 -39.88 -13.73 16.40
CA PRO A 189 -40.72 -12.76 15.71
C PRO A 189 -40.85 -11.46 16.54
N PRO A 190 -40.73 -10.27 15.94
CA PRO A 190 -40.86 -9.01 16.66
C PRO A 190 -42.33 -8.72 17.01
N PRO A 191 -42.62 -8.06 18.16
CA PRO A 191 -43.92 -7.47 18.41
C PRO A 191 -44.11 -6.21 17.56
N SER A 192 -45.27 -6.14 16.88
CA SER A 192 -45.71 -5.02 16.05
C SER A 192 -45.65 -3.69 16.81
N THR A 193 -44.84 -2.73 16.34
CA THR A 193 -44.88 -1.35 16.82
C THR A 193 -44.84 -0.36 15.65
N THR A 194 -45.77 0.58 15.70
CA THR A 194 -46.14 1.59 14.71
C THR A 194 -45.02 2.59 14.39
N ALA A 195 -44.95 2.99 13.11
CA ALA A 195 -44.00 3.94 12.56
C ALA A 195 -44.23 5.40 13.02
N THR A 196 -43.13 6.15 13.18
CA THR A 196 -43.12 7.62 13.15
C THR A 196 -42.04 8.09 12.18
N THR A 197 -42.47 8.79 11.14
CA THR A 197 -41.63 9.39 10.10
C THR A 197 -41.10 10.74 10.58
N THR A 198 -39.78 10.94 10.56
CA THR A 198 -39.18 12.27 10.74
C THR A 198 -38.34 12.61 9.53
N THR A 199 -38.85 13.54 8.73
CA THR A 199 -38.18 14.15 7.59
C THR A 199 -37.20 15.21 8.11
N THR A 200 -35.92 15.14 7.74
CA THR A 200 -34.96 16.23 7.97
C THR A 200 -34.30 16.59 6.65
N ALA A 201 -34.78 17.68 6.05
CA ALA A 201 -34.11 18.42 4.99
C ALA A 201 -33.32 19.56 5.65
N GLY A 202 -32.03 19.67 5.35
CA GLY A 202 -31.18 20.75 5.86
C GLY A 202 -29.93 20.87 5.01
N GLY A 203 -29.84 21.95 4.24
CA GLY A 203 -28.78 22.20 3.27
C GLY A 203 -27.41 22.37 3.92
N THR A 204 -26.38 21.88 3.22
CA THR A 204 -24.98 22.07 3.56
C THR A 204 -24.59 23.52 3.21
N PRO A 205 -24.13 24.34 4.17
CA PRO A 205 -23.55 25.63 3.85
C PRO A 205 -22.15 25.42 3.27
N ALA A 206 -21.81 26.24 2.27
CA ALA A 206 -20.48 26.33 1.69
C ALA A 206 -19.46 26.83 2.73
N MET A 207 -18.89 25.92 3.52
CA MET A 207 -17.69 26.16 4.36
C MET A 207 -16.44 25.42 3.84
N SER A 208 -16.49 24.86 2.62
CA SER A 208 -15.62 23.74 2.27
C SER A 208 -14.16 24.08 1.95
N SER A 209 -13.77 25.31 1.61
CA SER A 209 -12.39 25.52 1.12
C SER A 209 -11.36 25.79 2.22
N ILE A 210 -11.69 26.58 3.25
CA ILE A 210 -10.73 26.92 4.31
C ILE A 210 -10.57 25.76 5.30
N GLU A 211 -11.66 25.06 5.63
CA GLU A 211 -11.62 23.89 6.51
C GLU A 211 -10.87 22.71 5.86
N GLU A 212 -11.04 22.50 4.55
CA GLU A 212 -10.29 21.50 3.78
C GLU A 212 -8.79 21.82 3.73
N ILE A 213 -8.42 23.09 3.51
CA ILE A 213 -7.00 23.52 3.58
C ILE A 213 -6.42 23.27 4.98
N ARG A 214 -7.17 23.58 6.05
CA ARG A 214 -6.71 23.30 7.43
C ARG A 214 -6.54 21.81 7.70
N ALA A 215 -7.44 20.98 7.19
CA ALA A 215 -7.35 19.52 7.32
C ALA A 215 -6.12 18.96 6.58
N VAL A 216 -5.85 19.44 5.36
CA VAL A 216 -4.66 19.04 4.58
C VAL A 216 -3.36 19.48 5.26
N LEU A 217 -3.31 20.69 5.81
CA LEU A 217 -2.13 21.18 6.56
C LEU A 217 -1.90 20.39 7.84
N ALA A 218 -2.96 20.02 8.57
CA ALA A 218 -2.88 19.16 9.74
C ALA A 218 -2.32 17.77 9.37
N GLY A 219 -2.82 17.16 8.30
CA GLY A 219 -2.32 15.86 7.81
C GLY A 219 -0.85 15.94 7.35
N SER A 220 -0.45 17.04 6.72
CA SER A 220 0.94 17.26 6.29
C SER A 220 1.90 17.36 7.49
N ASN A 221 1.47 17.96 8.60
CA ASN A 221 2.26 18.05 9.83
C ASN A 221 2.40 16.69 10.52
N GLU A 222 1.31 15.91 10.59
CA GLU A 222 1.34 14.55 11.15
C GLU A 222 2.28 13.64 10.33
N GLN A 223 2.21 13.71 9.01
CA GLN A 223 3.14 12.98 8.13
C GLN A 223 4.59 13.41 8.35
N ALA A 224 4.86 14.71 8.50
CA ALA A 224 6.21 15.22 8.78
C ALA A 224 6.73 14.74 10.14
N GLU A 225 5.88 14.61 11.15
CA GLU A 225 6.22 14.00 12.45
C GLU A 225 6.60 12.52 12.31
N GLY A 226 5.82 11.75 11.56
CA GLY A 226 6.15 10.36 11.24
C GLY A 226 7.51 10.21 10.56
N VAL A 227 7.77 11.02 9.53
CA VAL A 227 9.07 11.02 8.81
C VAL A 227 10.23 11.41 9.73
N LEU A 228 10.07 12.43 10.59
CA LEU A 228 11.11 12.82 11.55
C LEU A 228 11.38 11.70 12.57
N GLY A 229 10.35 10.99 13.01
CA GLY A 229 10.49 9.82 13.88
C GLY A 229 11.29 8.70 13.21
N ALA A 230 10.94 8.32 11.98
CA ALA A 230 11.63 7.29 11.21
C ALA A 230 13.10 7.66 10.93
N LEU A 231 13.37 8.92 10.56
CA LEU A 231 14.74 9.41 10.37
C LEU A 231 15.54 9.41 11.68
N GLY A 232 14.91 9.75 12.81
CA GLY A 232 15.52 9.66 14.13
C GLY A 232 15.93 8.22 14.50
N GLN A 233 15.05 7.24 14.24
CA GLN A 233 15.37 5.82 14.43
C GLN A 233 16.51 5.36 13.51
N ALA A 234 16.49 5.75 12.23
CA ALA A 234 17.55 5.44 11.28
C ALA A 234 18.90 6.00 11.76
N SER A 235 18.94 7.23 12.25
CA SER A 235 20.15 7.84 12.82
C SER A 235 20.68 7.08 14.04
N GLN A 236 19.78 6.64 14.93
CA GLN A 236 20.14 5.81 16.09
C GLN A 236 20.72 4.44 15.65
N ALA A 237 20.09 3.78 14.68
CA ALA A 237 20.55 2.49 14.16
C ALA A 237 21.93 2.62 13.49
N VAL A 238 22.16 3.68 12.70
CA VAL A 238 23.47 3.96 12.11
C VAL A 238 24.53 4.18 13.20
N SER A 239 24.21 4.95 14.24
CA SER A 239 25.12 5.19 15.37
C SER A 239 25.47 3.89 16.12
N GLU A 240 24.50 2.99 16.31
CA GLU A 240 24.72 1.69 16.92
C GLU A 240 25.64 0.80 16.05
N ILE A 241 25.39 0.75 14.74
CA ILE A 241 26.23 -0.01 13.80
C ILE A 241 27.66 0.54 13.80
N GLN A 242 27.85 1.86 13.79
CA GLN A 242 29.17 2.48 13.91
C GLN A 242 29.86 2.09 15.22
N GLY A 243 29.13 2.07 16.34
CA GLY A 243 29.66 1.64 17.65
C GLY A 243 30.09 0.17 17.65
N ARG A 244 29.24 -0.71 17.11
CA ARG A 244 29.56 -2.15 16.95
C ARG A 244 30.76 -2.35 16.03
N LEU A 245 30.83 -1.64 14.91
CA LEU A 245 31.97 -1.67 13.99
C LEU A 245 33.25 -1.20 14.67
N HIS A 246 33.24 -0.09 15.42
CA HIS A 246 34.40 0.36 16.20
C HIS A 246 34.84 -0.67 17.24
N SER A 247 33.89 -1.28 17.94
CA SER A 247 34.17 -2.30 18.96
C SER A 247 34.79 -3.56 18.36
N VAL A 248 34.25 -4.06 17.23
CA VAL A 248 34.78 -5.23 16.51
C VAL A 248 36.11 -4.89 15.83
N ALA A 249 36.27 -3.67 15.32
CA ALA A 249 37.50 -3.22 14.71
C ALA A 249 38.65 -3.27 15.71
N GLY A 250 38.44 -2.94 16.99
CA GLY A 250 39.40 -3.24 18.07
C GLY A 250 40.86 -2.83 17.79
N GLY A 251 41.07 -1.74 17.03
CA GLY A 251 42.41 -1.28 16.61
C GLY A 251 42.90 -1.79 15.23
N SER A 252 42.09 -2.56 14.52
CA SER A 252 42.34 -3.03 13.16
C SER A 252 42.39 -1.84 12.19
N SER A 253 43.54 -1.70 11.53
CA SER A 253 43.80 -0.72 10.46
C SER A 253 43.43 -1.26 9.08
N GLN A 254 42.61 -2.32 9.01
CA GLN A 254 42.20 -2.89 7.73
C GLN A 254 41.37 -1.88 6.91
N ALA A 255 41.80 -1.64 5.67
CA ALA A 255 41.18 -0.68 4.77
C ALA A 255 39.65 -0.85 4.60
N PRO A 256 39.10 -2.08 4.46
CA PRO A 256 37.65 -2.26 4.33
C PRO A 256 36.84 -1.80 5.54
N VAL A 257 37.41 -1.90 6.75
CA VAL A 257 36.75 -1.44 7.97
C VAL A 257 36.72 0.09 8.01
N GLN A 258 37.81 0.74 7.62
CA GLN A 258 37.87 2.20 7.52
C GLN A 258 36.90 2.74 6.47
N GLU A 259 36.81 2.07 5.31
CA GLU A 259 35.85 2.39 4.26
C GLU A 259 34.41 2.26 4.75
N ALA A 260 34.06 1.14 5.40
CA ALA A 260 32.73 0.95 5.98
C ALA A 260 32.39 2.04 7.02
N LEU A 261 33.33 2.37 7.91
CA LEU A 261 33.14 3.44 8.89
C LEU A 261 32.89 4.81 8.23
N SER A 262 33.60 5.10 7.14
CA SER A 262 33.40 6.34 6.37
C SER A 262 32.02 6.40 5.70
N LEU A 263 31.56 5.28 5.11
CA LEU A 263 30.24 5.18 4.50
C LEU A 263 29.12 5.37 5.53
N TYR A 264 29.25 4.78 6.72
CA TYR A 264 28.27 5.00 7.78
C TYR A 264 28.30 6.43 8.33
N ALA A 265 29.45 7.11 8.32
CA ALA A 265 29.53 8.51 8.72
C ALA A 265 28.81 9.41 7.70
N GLU A 266 29.04 9.18 6.40
CA GLU A 266 28.33 9.89 5.33
C GLU A 266 26.81 9.63 5.37
N LEU A 267 26.41 8.38 5.63
CA LEU A 267 25.00 8.03 5.78
C LEU A 267 24.36 8.77 6.96
N ARG A 268 25.02 8.82 8.11
CA ARG A 268 24.54 9.57 9.28
C ARG A 268 24.36 11.06 8.95
N ASP A 269 25.37 11.67 8.35
CA ASP A 269 25.33 13.09 7.98
C ASP A 269 24.21 13.37 6.95
N THR A 270 23.93 12.42 6.05
CA THR A 270 22.80 12.47 5.12
C THR A 270 21.46 12.41 5.84
N VAL A 271 21.30 11.51 6.81
CA VAL A 271 20.07 11.40 7.62
C VAL A 271 19.84 12.68 8.41
N GLU A 272 20.86 13.24 9.05
CA GLU A 272 20.77 14.52 9.79
C GLU A 272 20.35 15.67 8.88
N LYS A 273 20.90 15.74 7.67
CA LYS A 273 20.51 16.74 6.66
C LYS A 273 19.04 16.59 6.27
N LEU A 274 18.57 15.37 6.03
CA LEU A 274 17.17 15.09 5.72
C LEU A 274 16.25 15.50 6.87
N MET A 275 16.61 15.19 8.12
CA MET A 275 15.87 15.64 9.30
C MET A 275 15.75 17.17 9.35
N GLY A 276 16.84 17.89 9.06
CA GLY A 276 16.82 19.35 8.99
C GLY A 276 15.90 19.90 7.90
N MET A 277 15.88 19.26 6.72
CA MET A 277 14.99 19.65 5.62
C MET A 277 13.51 19.42 5.96
N VAL A 278 13.17 18.27 6.55
CA VAL A 278 11.78 17.96 6.95
C VAL A 278 11.31 18.90 8.06
N ALA A 279 12.16 19.19 9.05
CA ALA A 279 11.85 20.16 10.11
C ALA A 279 11.62 21.57 9.55
N ALA A 280 12.42 22.00 8.58
CA ALA A 280 12.24 23.30 7.91
C ALA A 280 10.94 23.34 7.09
N ALA A 281 10.62 22.27 6.37
CA ALA A 281 9.37 22.17 5.60
C ALA A 281 8.15 22.23 6.52
N ARG A 282 8.15 21.48 7.62
CA ARG A 282 7.11 21.53 8.66
C ARG A 282 6.94 22.94 9.22
N SER A 283 8.04 23.61 9.57
CA SER A 283 7.97 24.98 10.10
C SER A 283 7.36 25.96 9.09
N ALA A 284 7.65 25.79 7.79
CA ALA A 284 7.03 26.58 6.73
C ALA A 284 5.51 26.32 6.61
N VAL A 285 5.09 25.06 6.74
CA VAL A 285 3.67 24.66 6.76
C VAL A 285 2.94 25.27 7.96
N GLU A 286 3.54 25.21 9.17
CA GLU A 286 2.97 25.82 10.39
C GLU A 286 2.87 27.35 10.28
N THR A 287 3.89 28.00 9.70
CA THR A 287 3.88 29.45 9.44
C THR A 287 2.76 29.82 8.49
N TYR A 288 2.57 29.05 7.42
CA TYR A 288 1.49 29.26 6.47
C TYR A 288 0.11 29.04 7.12
N ALA A 289 -0.05 27.96 7.88
CA ALA A 289 -1.29 27.67 8.61
C ALA A 289 -1.69 28.78 9.59
N THR A 290 -0.72 29.41 10.25
CA THR A 290 -0.96 30.54 11.17
C THR A 290 -1.36 31.83 10.44
N SER A 291 -1.02 31.93 9.14
CA SER A 291 -1.37 33.09 8.30
C SER A 291 -2.75 33.02 7.65
N LEU A 292 -3.45 31.87 7.76
CA LEU A 292 -4.80 31.60 7.22
C LEU A 292 -5.93 31.91 8.21
#